data_AF-A0A833JCJ0-F1
#
_entry.id   AF-A0A833JCJ0-F1
#
_cell.length_a   1.000
_cell.length_b   1.000
_cell.length_c   1.000
_cell.angle_alpha   90.00
_cell.angle_beta   90.00
_cell.angle_gamma   90.00
#
_symmetry.space_group_name_H-M   'P 1'
#
loop_
_entity.id
_entity.type
_entity.pdbx_description
1 polymer ?
#
loop_
_entity_poly.entity_id
_entity_poly.type
_entity_poly.pdbx_seq_one_letter_code
_entity_poly.pdbx_strand_id
1 'polypeptide(L)'
;MNSENVAGKESIKDLYNEAKQRIRLILSMFGRYEPEKINPIPDDKSFAVISNLINSIMSSAQFESDNQYRNAIVEISNWMNCAFNKEFLVKNEALYPNPLYVVRKGAEILHSFLHRDLRRKQFSSEEDEIYRNYITMISSLPDPRNKKLDQEDVDGMIDKLLKSS
;
A
#
# COMPACT_ATOMS: atom_id res chain seq x y z
N MET A 1 15.53 -30.70 -0.17
CA MET A 1 14.17 -30.99 -0.70
C MET A 1 13.25 -29.88 -0.22
N ASN A 2 12.53 -29.28 -1.16
CA ASN A 2 11.84 -27.98 -1.03
C ASN A 2 10.74 -27.99 0.03
N SER A 3 10.83 -27.03 0.96
CA SER A 3 9.70 -26.58 1.76
C SER A 3 8.83 -25.68 0.90
N GLU A 4 7.97 -26.27 0.08
CA GLU A 4 6.81 -25.54 -0.43
C GLU A 4 5.91 -25.25 0.76
N ASN A 5 6.03 -24.03 1.30
CA ASN A 5 5.14 -23.48 2.31
C ASN A 5 3.74 -23.35 1.68
N VAL A 6 2.97 -24.44 1.70
CA VAL A 6 1.54 -24.41 1.41
C VAL A 6 0.86 -23.74 2.59
N ALA A 7 0.80 -22.42 2.56
CA ALA A 7 -0.01 -21.63 3.45
C ALA A 7 -1.48 -22.12 3.36
N GLY A 8 -1.99 -22.74 4.42
CA GLY A 8 -3.37 -23.24 4.46
C GLY A 8 -4.43 -22.11 4.36
N LYS A 9 -5.67 -22.44 4.00
CA LYS A 9 -6.76 -21.43 3.82
C LYS A 9 -6.99 -20.53 5.04
N GLU A 10 -6.77 -21.04 6.25
CA GLU A 10 -6.83 -20.24 7.50
C GLU A 10 -5.70 -19.21 7.55
N SER A 11 -4.48 -19.59 7.18
CA SER A 11 -3.33 -18.68 7.16
C SER A 11 -3.48 -17.54 6.15
N ILE A 12 -4.17 -17.76 5.02
CA ILE A 12 -4.43 -16.69 4.03
C ILE A 12 -5.39 -15.65 4.62
N LYS A 13 -6.48 -16.08 5.26
CA LYS A 13 -7.45 -15.18 5.88
C LYS A 13 -6.79 -14.31 6.96
N ASP A 14 -5.87 -14.88 7.73
CA ASP A 14 -5.14 -14.16 8.78
C ASP A 14 -4.19 -13.11 8.18
N LEU A 15 -3.44 -13.45 7.12
CA LEU A 15 -2.59 -12.51 6.39
C LEU A 15 -3.39 -11.32 5.84
N TYR A 16 -4.61 -11.55 5.32
CA TYR A 16 -5.48 -10.48 4.84
C TYR A 16 -6.05 -9.62 5.97
N ASN A 17 -6.44 -10.22 7.09
CA ASN A 17 -6.89 -9.47 8.27
C ASN A 17 -5.76 -8.59 8.82
N GLU A 18 -4.54 -9.10 8.82
CA GLU A 18 -3.35 -8.34 9.20
C GLU A 18 -3.09 -7.18 8.23
N ALA A 19 -3.16 -7.42 6.92
CA ALA A 19 -3.05 -6.37 5.89
C ALA A 19 -4.13 -5.27 6.06
N LYS A 20 -5.37 -5.64 6.41
CA LYS A 20 -6.45 -4.68 6.73
C LYS A 20 -6.15 -3.83 7.96
N GLN A 21 -5.54 -4.41 8.99
CA GLN A 21 -5.16 -3.66 10.19
C GLN A 21 -4.03 -2.68 9.87
N ARG A 22 -3.03 -3.14 9.11
CA ARG A 22 -1.89 -2.34 8.68
C ARG A 22 -2.31 -1.15 7.82
N ILE A 23 -3.23 -1.32 6.87
CA ILE A 23 -3.71 -0.20 6.06
C ILE A 23 -4.57 0.80 6.86
N ARG A 24 -5.31 0.35 7.89
CA ARG A 24 -5.99 1.26 8.82
C ARG A 24 -4.99 2.11 9.61
N LEU A 25 -3.89 1.51 10.06
CA LEU A 25 -2.80 2.24 10.72
C LEU A 25 -2.18 3.28 9.78
N ILE A 26 -1.86 2.90 8.54
CA ILE A 26 -1.37 3.84 7.51
C ILE A 26 -2.32 5.03 7.34
N LEU A 27 -3.62 4.77 7.14
CA LEU A 27 -4.62 5.83 6.96
C LEU A 27 -4.74 6.73 8.20
N SER A 28 -4.61 6.17 9.41
CA SER A 28 -4.61 6.96 10.65
C SER A 28 -3.39 7.88 10.77
N MET A 29 -2.22 7.43 10.30
CA MET A 29 -0.96 8.19 10.34
C MET A 29 -0.90 9.27 9.26
N PHE A 30 -1.59 9.12 8.13
CA PHE A 30 -1.70 10.16 7.10
C PHE A 30 -2.56 11.37 7.51
N GLY A 31 -3.25 11.34 8.66
CA GLY A 31 -4.01 12.49 9.16
C GLY A 31 -5.15 12.92 8.23
N ARG A 32 -5.45 14.23 8.16
CA ARG A 32 -6.36 14.81 7.16
C ARG A 32 -5.54 15.29 5.97
N TYR A 33 -6.02 15.01 4.76
CA TYR A 33 -5.33 15.40 3.53
C TYR A 33 -6.19 16.34 2.70
N GLU A 34 -5.60 17.42 2.24
CA GLU A 34 -6.25 18.38 1.35
C GLU A 34 -5.56 18.38 -0.02
N PRO A 35 -6.24 17.97 -1.11
CA PRO A 35 -5.61 17.83 -2.43
C PRO A 35 -5.03 19.13 -3.00
N GLU A 36 -5.58 20.28 -2.58
CA GLU A 36 -5.22 21.60 -3.08
C GLU A 36 -4.15 22.32 -2.23
N LYS A 37 -3.63 21.66 -1.18
CA LYS A 37 -2.63 22.25 -0.28
C LYS A 37 -1.38 21.40 -0.18
N ILE A 38 -0.27 22.05 0.17
CA ILE A 38 0.95 21.34 0.58
C ILE A 38 0.64 20.68 1.93
N ASN A 39 0.61 19.35 1.95
CA ASN A 39 0.40 18.60 3.18
C ASN A 39 1.76 18.31 3.83
N PRO A 40 1.82 18.34 5.17
CA PRO A 40 3.07 18.07 5.86
C PRO A 40 3.56 16.66 5.54
N ILE A 41 4.82 16.55 5.13
CA ILE A 41 5.49 15.27 4.99
C ILE A 41 5.62 14.64 6.39
N PRO A 42 5.32 13.34 6.55
CA PRO A 42 5.49 12.66 7.83
C PRO A 42 6.92 12.79 8.38
N ASP A 43 7.05 12.82 9.71
CA ASP A 43 8.37 12.76 10.36
C ASP A 43 9.09 11.44 10.07
N ASP A 44 10.40 11.38 10.29
CA ASP A 44 11.23 10.23 9.90
C ASP A 44 10.76 8.92 10.56
N LYS A 45 10.22 9.00 11.79
CA LYS A 45 9.68 7.84 12.51
C LYS A 45 8.39 7.33 11.85
N SER A 46 7.44 8.22 11.59
CA SER A 46 6.16 7.89 10.94
C SER A 46 6.38 7.40 9.52
N PHE A 47 7.36 7.98 8.85
CA PHE A 47 7.79 7.60 7.51
C PHE A 47 8.32 6.15 7.48
N ALA A 48 9.27 5.81 8.35
CA ALA A 48 9.77 4.44 8.46
C ALA A 48 8.63 3.44 8.73
N VAL A 49 7.73 3.77 9.67
CA VAL A 49 6.59 2.92 10.01
C VAL A 49 5.64 2.71 8.82
N ILE A 50 5.22 3.77 8.13
CA ILE A 50 4.30 3.66 6.99
C ILE A 50 4.94 2.87 5.84
N SER A 51 6.21 3.13 5.52
CA SER A 51 6.94 2.40 4.47
C SER A 51 6.93 0.89 4.74
N ASN A 52 7.22 0.49 5.98
CA ASN A 52 7.21 -0.91 6.39
C ASN A 52 5.82 -1.54 6.30
N LEU A 53 4.79 -0.81 6.72
CA LEU A 53 3.40 -1.28 6.62
C LEU A 53 3.01 -1.51 5.14
N ILE A 54 3.40 -0.63 4.21
CA ILE A 54 3.14 -0.78 2.77
C ILE A 54 3.85 -2.02 2.21
N ASN A 55 5.14 -2.20 2.54
CA ASN A 55 5.92 -3.36 2.11
C ASN A 55 5.28 -4.68 2.55
N SER A 56 4.82 -4.74 3.80
CA SER A 56 4.23 -5.94 4.38
C SER A 56 2.88 -6.33 3.75
N ILE A 57 2.18 -5.39 3.11
CA ILE A 57 0.95 -5.65 2.34
C ILE A 57 1.27 -6.38 1.04
N MET A 58 2.37 -6.03 0.35
CA MET A 58 2.80 -6.72 -0.88
C MET A 58 3.06 -8.21 -0.65
N SER A 59 3.69 -8.56 0.47
CA SER A 59 4.01 -9.94 0.82
C SER A 59 2.76 -10.79 1.07
N SER A 60 1.68 -10.21 1.57
CA SER A 60 0.42 -10.91 1.83
C SER A 60 -0.34 -11.31 0.56
N ALA A 61 -0.13 -10.61 -0.56
CA ALA A 61 -0.80 -10.87 -1.84
C ALA A 61 -0.10 -11.94 -2.71
N GLN A 62 1.07 -12.43 -2.30
CA GLN A 62 1.85 -13.39 -3.11
C GLN A 62 1.26 -14.81 -3.13
N PHE A 63 0.31 -15.13 -2.26
CA PHE A 63 -0.21 -16.49 -2.04
C PHE A 63 -1.42 -16.88 -2.90
N GLU A 64 -1.92 -16.01 -3.79
CA GLU A 64 -3.09 -16.34 -4.64
C GLU A 64 -2.73 -16.66 -6.10
N SER A 65 -3.46 -17.62 -6.69
CA SER A 65 -3.54 -17.84 -8.14
C SER A 65 -4.08 -16.60 -8.86
N ASP A 66 -3.75 -16.41 -10.15
CA ASP A 66 -4.15 -15.25 -10.97
C ASP A 66 -5.56 -14.71 -10.65
N ASN A 67 -5.58 -13.50 -10.11
CA ASN A 67 -6.74 -12.77 -9.62
C ASN A 67 -6.51 -11.27 -9.91
N GLN A 68 -7.51 -10.59 -10.46
CA GLN A 68 -7.43 -9.15 -10.74
C GLN A 68 -7.14 -8.33 -9.47
N TYR A 69 -7.69 -8.74 -8.32
CA TYR A 69 -7.43 -8.08 -7.03
C TYR A 69 -5.97 -8.22 -6.61
N ARG A 70 -5.37 -9.40 -6.76
CA ARG A 70 -3.95 -9.62 -6.45
C ARG A 70 -3.06 -8.68 -7.27
N ASN A 71 -3.30 -8.62 -8.58
CA ASN A 71 -2.50 -7.79 -9.49
C ASN A 71 -2.60 -6.31 -9.11
N ALA A 72 -3.82 -5.82 -8.82
CA ALA A 72 -4.01 -4.44 -8.39
C ALA A 72 -3.37 -4.15 -7.02
N ILE A 73 -3.49 -5.06 -6.03
CA ILE A 73 -2.85 -4.89 -4.72
C ILE A 73 -1.34 -4.77 -4.90
N VAL A 74 -0.72 -5.69 -5.65
CA VAL A 74 0.73 -5.68 -5.89
C VAL A 74 1.16 -4.39 -6.60
N GLU A 75 0.45 -3.98 -7.65
CA GLU A 75 0.81 -2.79 -8.42
C GLU A 75 0.68 -1.50 -7.59
N ILE A 76 -0.47 -1.33 -6.91
CA ILE A 76 -0.73 -0.15 -6.08
C ILE A 76 0.29 -0.08 -4.94
N SER A 77 0.50 -1.18 -4.21
CA SER A 77 1.46 -1.21 -3.10
C SER A 77 2.90 -0.97 -3.57
N ASN A 78 3.31 -1.52 -4.71
CA ASN A 78 4.66 -1.28 -5.25
C ASN A 78 4.85 0.20 -5.63
N TRP A 79 3.87 0.81 -6.31
CA TRP A 79 3.94 2.24 -6.64
C TRP A 79 3.98 3.09 -5.38
N MET A 80 3.10 2.83 -4.40
CA MET A 80 3.07 3.53 -3.13
C MET A 80 4.41 3.43 -2.39
N ASN A 81 5.01 2.24 -2.35
CA ASN A 81 6.29 2.01 -1.69
C ASN A 81 7.41 2.85 -2.32
N CYS A 82 7.50 2.88 -3.66
CA CYS A 82 8.49 3.71 -4.34
C CYS A 82 8.19 5.22 -4.19
N ALA A 83 6.91 5.61 -4.27
CA ALA A 83 6.47 7.01 -4.18
C ALA A 83 6.64 7.59 -2.78
N PHE A 84 6.48 6.76 -1.75
CA PHE A 84 6.67 7.13 -0.36
C PHE A 84 8.16 7.11 -0.01
N ASN A 85 8.93 7.92 -0.76
CA ASN A 85 10.35 8.25 -0.58
C ASN A 85 10.46 9.75 -0.23
N LYS A 86 11.13 10.13 0.86
CA LYS A 86 11.19 11.53 1.30
C LYS A 86 11.76 12.47 0.23
N GLU A 87 12.84 12.10 -0.43
CA GLU A 87 13.43 12.89 -1.51
C GLU A 87 12.46 13.07 -2.68
N PHE A 88 11.77 11.99 -3.07
CA PHE A 88 10.78 12.01 -4.14
C PHE A 88 9.59 12.89 -3.79
N LEU A 89 9.06 12.78 -2.56
CA LEU A 89 7.94 13.59 -2.09
C LEU A 89 8.30 15.08 -2.05
N VAL A 90 9.44 15.44 -1.46
CA VAL A 90 9.91 16.85 -1.40
C VAL A 90 10.12 17.41 -2.79
N LYS A 91 10.82 16.67 -3.67
CA LYS A 91 11.12 17.13 -5.04
C LYS A 91 9.87 17.45 -5.86
N ASN A 92 8.77 16.77 -5.58
CA ASN A 92 7.56 16.80 -6.39
C ASN A 92 6.36 17.40 -5.62
N GLU A 93 6.60 18.10 -4.50
CA GLU A 93 5.53 18.58 -3.61
C GLU A 93 4.57 19.58 -4.27
N ALA A 94 5.04 20.31 -5.28
CA ALA A 94 4.28 21.33 -6.01
C ALA A 94 3.46 20.77 -7.19
N LEU A 95 3.57 19.48 -7.50
CA LEU A 95 2.76 18.87 -8.57
C LEU A 95 1.30 18.76 -8.15
N TYR A 96 0.41 18.85 -9.15
CA TYR A 96 -0.99 18.49 -9.00
C TYR A 96 -1.32 17.28 -9.90
N PRO A 97 -1.82 16.17 -9.34
CA PRO A 97 -2.00 15.92 -7.90
C PRO A 97 -0.66 15.81 -7.16
N ASN A 98 -0.65 16.14 -5.87
CA ASN A 98 0.55 15.98 -5.04
C ASN A 98 0.86 14.48 -4.83
N PRO A 99 2.12 14.00 -4.92
CA PRO A 99 2.43 12.57 -4.81
C PRO A 99 2.02 11.92 -3.49
N LEU A 100 2.12 12.63 -2.37
CA LEU A 100 1.70 12.13 -1.06
C LEU A 100 0.16 11.99 -0.98
N TYR A 101 -0.60 12.82 -1.71
CA TYR A 101 -2.05 12.61 -1.90
C TYR A 101 -2.32 11.29 -2.60
N VAL A 102 -1.57 11.03 -3.68
CA VAL A 102 -1.75 9.81 -4.47
C VAL A 102 -1.37 8.57 -3.67
N VAL A 103 -0.30 8.62 -2.85
CA VAL A 103 0.03 7.54 -1.91
C VAL A 103 -1.13 7.26 -0.95
N ARG A 104 -1.72 8.30 -0.34
CA ARG A 104 -2.89 8.14 0.53
C ARG A 104 -4.07 7.52 -0.23
N LYS A 105 -4.35 7.96 -1.46
CA LYS A 105 -5.43 7.40 -2.27
C LYS A 105 -5.22 5.93 -2.58
N GLY A 106 -3.97 5.53 -2.87
CA GLY A 106 -3.61 4.12 -2.98
C GLY A 106 -3.96 3.35 -1.72
N ALA A 107 -3.68 3.92 -0.54
CA ALA A 107 -4.01 3.27 0.74
C ALA A 107 -5.52 3.10 0.95
N GLU A 108 -6.34 4.11 0.59
CA GLU A 108 -7.80 4.05 0.67
C GLU A 108 -8.37 2.95 -0.25
N ILE A 109 -7.83 2.83 -1.47
CA ILE A 109 -8.24 1.80 -2.43
C ILE A 109 -7.84 0.39 -1.94
N LEU A 110 -6.60 0.23 -1.47
CA LEU A 110 -6.13 -1.04 -0.89
C LEU A 110 -7.01 -1.47 0.29
N HIS A 111 -7.40 -0.54 1.17
CA HIS A 111 -8.32 -0.85 2.26
C HIS A 111 -9.64 -1.39 1.73
N SER A 112 -10.23 -0.74 0.74
CA SER A 112 -11.47 -1.20 0.09
C SER A 112 -11.31 -2.61 -0.51
N PHE A 113 -10.25 -2.85 -1.27
CA PHE A 113 -10.01 -4.12 -1.95
C PHE A 113 -9.72 -5.25 -0.97
N LEU A 114 -8.94 -5.00 0.08
CA LEU A 114 -8.66 -5.99 1.11
C LEU A 114 -9.93 -6.37 1.88
N HIS A 115 -10.87 -5.44 2.12
CA HIS A 115 -12.13 -5.70 2.84
C HIS A 115 -13.11 -6.64 2.13
N ARG A 116 -12.93 -6.91 0.84
CA ARG A 116 -13.88 -7.71 0.05
C ARG A 116 -13.61 -9.22 0.15
N ASP A 117 -14.64 -9.99 -0.22
CA ASP A 117 -14.62 -11.46 -0.19
C ASP A 117 -13.60 -11.99 -1.21
N LEU A 118 -12.51 -12.56 -0.70
CA LEU A 118 -11.39 -13.15 -1.45
C LEU A 118 -11.81 -14.28 -2.40
N ARG A 119 -13.04 -14.78 -2.29
CA ARG A 119 -13.61 -15.73 -3.25
C ARG A 119 -13.90 -15.08 -4.62
N ARG A 120 -13.99 -13.74 -4.69
CA ARG A 120 -14.17 -13.01 -5.96
C ARG A 120 -12.82 -12.84 -6.64
N LYS A 121 -12.73 -13.32 -7.89
CA LYS A 121 -11.51 -13.26 -8.71
C LYS A 121 -11.48 -12.08 -9.69
N GLN A 122 -12.59 -11.35 -9.79
CA GLN A 122 -12.80 -10.27 -10.76
C GLN A 122 -13.46 -9.08 -10.10
N PHE A 123 -13.09 -7.90 -10.56
CA PHE A 123 -13.71 -6.65 -10.14
C PHE A 123 -15.17 -6.57 -10.57
N SER A 124 -15.98 -5.90 -9.75
CA SER A 124 -17.19 -5.23 -10.23
C SER A 124 -16.83 -4.03 -11.12
N SER A 125 -17.81 -3.52 -11.87
CA SER A 125 -17.61 -2.33 -12.69
C SER A 125 -17.12 -1.12 -11.90
N GLU A 126 -17.61 -0.94 -10.67
CA GLU A 126 -17.17 0.15 -9.78
C GLU A 126 -15.71 -0.01 -9.34
N GLU A 127 -15.29 -1.23 -8.97
CA GLU A 127 -13.91 -1.49 -8.54
C GLU A 127 -12.92 -1.34 -9.70
N ASP A 128 -13.31 -1.79 -10.89
CA ASP A 128 -12.52 -1.63 -12.10
C ASP A 128 -12.37 -0.15 -12.49
N GLU A 129 -13.44 0.65 -12.33
CA GLU A 129 -13.38 2.09 -12.54
C GLU A 129 -12.46 2.77 -11.51
N ILE A 130 -12.60 2.44 -10.21
CA ILE A 130 -11.74 2.96 -9.14
C ILE A 130 -10.26 2.65 -9.45
N TYR A 131 -9.96 1.41 -9.82
CA TYR A 131 -8.61 0.99 -10.14
C TYR A 131 -8.05 1.72 -11.37
N ARG A 132 -8.81 1.79 -12.48
CA ARG A 132 -8.38 2.51 -13.68
C ARG A 132 -8.15 4.00 -13.42
N ASN A 133 -9.03 4.65 -12.65
CA ASN A 133 -8.88 6.05 -12.25
C ASN A 133 -7.59 6.27 -11.46
N TYR A 134 -7.23 5.33 -10.58
CA TYR A 134 -5.96 5.37 -9.86
C TYR A 134 -4.74 5.20 -10.79
N ILE A 135 -4.80 4.26 -11.73
CA ILE A 135 -3.73 4.06 -12.73
C ILE A 135 -3.53 5.34 -13.57
N THR A 136 -4.61 5.98 -14.00
CA THR A 136 -4.53 7.27 -14.70
C THR A 136 -3.87 8.34 -13.82
N MET A 137 -4.25 8.42 -12.54
CA MET A 137 -3.69 9.39 -11.60
C MET A 137 -2.17 9.20 -11.42
N ILE A 138 -1.69 7.98 -11.18
CA ILE A 138 -0.24 7.74 -11.04
C ILE A 138 0.52 7.98 -12.34
N SER A 139 -0.12 7.79 -13.51
CA SER A 139 0.51 8.03 -14.81
C SER A 139 0.76 9.51 -15.12
N SER A 140 0.02 10.42 -14.46
CA SER A 140 0.26 11.86 -14.56
C SER A 140 1.45 12.35 -13.71
N LEU A 141 2.04 11.48 -12.89
CA LEU A 141 3.16 11.80 -12.01
C LEU A 141 4.47 11.21 -12.55
N PRO A 142 5.63 11.79 -12.18
CA PRO A 142 6.92 11.16 -12.42
C PRO A 142 6.94 9.74 -11.83
N ASP A 143 7.46 8.78 -12.57
CA ASP A 143 7.51 7.38 -12.10
C ASP A 143 8.59 7.22 -11.00
N PRO A 144 8.21 6.89 -9.75
CA PRO A 144 9.17 6.74 -8.66
C PRO A 144 9.94 5.41 -8.70
N ARG A 145 9.53 4.44 -9.53
CA ARG A 145 10.06 3.06 -9.51
C ARG A 145 11.50 2.92 -10.03
N ASN A 146 12.11 4.00 -10.50
CA ASN A 146 13.52 4.06 -10.88
C ASN A 146 14.50 4.15 -9.68
N LYS A 147 13.99 4.34 -8.46
CA LYS A 147 14.77 4.26 -7.21
C LYS A 147 14.05 3.32 -6.23
N LYS A 148 14.47 2.06 -6.12
CA LYS A 148 14.05 1.22 -4.98
C LYS A 148 14.65 1.82 -3.70
N LEU A 149 13.83 1.98 -2.67
CA LEU A 149 14.30 2.35 -1.32
C LEU A 149 15.18 1.22 -0.77
N ASP A 150 16.28 1.58 -0.10
CA ASP A 150 17.04 0.65 0.72
C ASP A 150 16.13 0.09 1.82
N GLN A 151 16.09 -1.23 1.91
CA GLN A 151 15.23 -1.96 2.84
C GLN A 151 16.04 -2.25 4.11
N GLU A 152 15.75 -1.56 5.21
CA GLU A 152 16.23 -2.04 6.52
C GLU A 152 15.38 -3.25 6.95
N ASP A 153 15.96 -4.16 7.74
CA ASP A 153 15.28 -5.34 8.27
C ASP A 153 14.39 -4.92 9.46
N VAL A 154 13.07 -4.80 9.23
CA VAL A 154 12.14 -4.14 10.17
C VAL A 154 11.04 -5.05 10.71
N ASP A 155 11.16 -6.37 10.54
CA ASP A 155 10.16 -7.34 11.03
C ASP A 155 9.90 -7.21 12.55
N GLY A 156 10.91 -6.82 13.33
CA GLY A 156 10.79 -6.61 14.78
C GLY A 156 10.01 -5.36 15.24
N MET A 157 9.82 -4.34 14.38
CA MET A 157 9.06 -3.14 14.75
C MET A 157 7.56 -3.26 14.47
N ILE A 158 7.19 -3.98 13.41
CA ILE A 158 5.79 -4.27 13.05
C ILE A 158 5.13 -5.06 14.17
N ASP A 159 5.85 -6.05 14.70
CA ASP A 159 5.38 -6.94 15.76
C ASP A 159 5.07 -6.21 17.08
N LYS A 160 5.80 -5.12 17.38
CA LYS A 160 5.53 -4.27 18.56
C LYS A 160 4.31 -3.37 18.37
N LEU A 161 4.09 -2.85 17.17
CA LEU A 161 2.95 -1.98 16.85
C LEU A 161 1.62 -2.75 16.88
N LEU A 162 1.61 -3.98 16.35
CA LEU A 162 0.42 -4.85 16.36
C LEU A 162 0.06 -5.36 17.76
N LYS A 163 1.04 -5.50 18.66
CA LYS A 163 0.82 -5.92 20.06
C LYS A 163 0.38 -4.79 21.00
N SER A 164 0.42 -3.53 20.54
CA SER A 164 0.10 -2.33 21.34
C SER A 164 -1.16 -1.58 20.88
N SER A 165 -1.87 -2.11 19.89
CA SER A 165 -3.17 -1.63 19.39
C SER A 165 -4.29 -2.60 19.78
#